data_AF-A0A5B2XLQ4-F1
#
_entry.id   AF-A0A5B2XLQ4-F1
#
_cell.length_a   1.000
_cell.length_b   1.000
_cell.length_c   1.000
_cell.angle_alpha   90.00
_cell.angle_beta   90.00
_cell.angle_gamma   90.00
#
_symmetry.space_group_name_H-M   'P 1'
#
loop_
_entity.id
_entity.type
_entity.pdbx_description
1 polymer ?
#
loop_
_entity_poly.entity_id
_entity_poly.type
_entity_poly.pdbx_seq_one_letter_code
_entity_poly.pdbx_strand_id
1 'polypeptide(L)' 'MSIEQERGDRVTDVPAGVPEDQRWFWTPEWQAGEREASEELARGEVTFFADADELFAYLTGPIEE' A
#
# COMPACT_ATOMS: atom_id res chain seq x y z
N MET A 1 5.80 -4.21 31.07
CA MET A 1 6.56 -3.77 29.89
C MET A 1 5.54 -3.22 28.92
N SER A 2 5.25 -1.93 29.02
CA SER A 2 4.29 -1.25 28.15
C SER A 2 5.12 -0.45 27.15
N ILE A 3 5.06 -0.83 25.88
CA ILE A 3 5.54 0.03 24.80
C ILE A 3 4.37 0.91 24.40
N GLU A 4 4.36 2.13 24.93
CA GLU A 4 3.50 3.20 24.46
C GLU A 4 3.99 3.53 23.05
N GLN A 5 3.32 3.00 22.01
CA GLN A 5 3.60 3.38 20.63
C GLN A 5 2.91 4.70 20.34
N GLU A 6 3.52 5.78 20.81
CA GLU A 6 3.25 7.14 20.38
C GLU A 6 3.73 7.32 18.93
N ARG A 7 2.91 6.88 17.95
CA ARG A 7 3.14 7.18 16.52
C ARG A 7 2.67 8.61 16.22
N GLY A 8 3.47 9.57 16.64
CA GLY A 8 3.36 10.96 16.19
C GLY A 8 3.96 11.13 14.80
N ASP A 9 3.11 11.35 13.80
CA ASP A 9 3.21 12.31 12.68
C ASP A 9 4.55 12.52 11.92
N ARG A 10 5.56 11.67 12.06
CA ARG A 10 6.84 11.82 11.35
C ARG A 10 7.39 10.47 10.91
N VAL A 11 6.81 9.93 9.84
CA VAL A 11 7.43 8.84 9.08
C VAL A 11 8.64 9.41 8.33
N THR A 12 9.77 9.55 9.02
CA THR A 12 11.08 9.82 8.40
C THR A 12 12.15 8.83 8.86
N ASP A 13 11.85 7.96 9.82
CA ASP A 13 12.80 6.98 10.32
C ASP A 13 12.48 5.60 9.73
N VAL A 14 13.35 5.13 8.83
CA VAL A 14 13.27 3.77 8.30
C VAL A 14 13.59 2.81 9.45
N PRO A 15 12.72 1.82 9.76
CA PRO A 15 12.97 0.89 10.84
C PRO A 15 14.33 0.19 10.72
N ALA A 16 14.98 -0.04 11.85
CA ALA A 16 16.24 -0.77 11.89
C ALA A 16 16.07 -2.17 11.31
N GLY A 17 17.03 -2.61 10.48
CA GLY A 17 17.03 -3.94 9.87
C GLY A 17 16.27 -4.07 8.55
N VAL A 18 15.69 -3.00 8.02
CA VAL A 18 15.14 -2.97 6.66
C VAL A 18 16.29 -3.02 5.65
N PRO A 19 16.30 -4.00 4.71
CA PRO A 19 17.28 -4.05 3.62
C PRO A 19 17.28 -2.76 2.79
N GLU A 20 18.43 -2.37 2.26
CA GLU A 20 18.58 -1.10 1.51
C GLU A 20 17.60 -0.99 0.33
N ASP A 21 17.40 -2.10 -0.37
CA ASP A 21 16.48 -2.27 -1.50
C ASP A 21 15.00 -2.24 -1.11
N GLN A 22 14.67 -2.17 0.18
CA GLN A 22 13.29 -2.09 0.70
C GLN A 22 13.00 -0.77 1.42
N ARG A 23 14.00 0.13 1.53
CA ARG A 23 13.82 1.42 2.22
C ARG A 23 12.89 2.38 1.47
N TRP A 24 12.70 2.17 0.16
CA TRP A 24 11.82 2.99 -0.68
C TRP A 24 10.38 3.05 -0.16
N PHE A 25 9.90 1.98 0.50
CA PHE A 25 8.56 1.92 1.09
C PHE A 25 8.34 3.00 2.17
N TRP A 26 9.41 3.39 2.86
CA TRP A 26 9.38 4.38 3.94
C TRP A 26 9.67 5.80 3.46
N THR A 27 9.75 6.02 2.15
CA THR A 27 9.90 7.38 1.61
C THR A 27 8.62 8.19 1.85
N PRO A 28 8.71 9.51 2.08
CA PRO A 28 7.53 10.36 2.30
C PRO A 28 6.52 10.26 1.15
N GLU A 29 7.01 10.14 -0.08
CA GLU A 29 6.21 9.99 -1.30
C GLU A 29 5.41 8.68 -1.29
N TRP A 30 6.07 7.54 -1.03
CA TRP A 30 5.38 6.26 -0.95
C TRP A 30 4.34 6.26 0.17
N GLN A 31 4.68 6.82 1.33
CA GLN A 31 3.79 6.84 2.47
C GLN A 31 2.59 7.78 2.29
N ALA A 32 2.69 8.79 1.42
CA ALA A 32 1.54 9.57 1.00
C ALA A 32 0.57 8.74 0.16
N GLY A 33 1.08 7.96 -0.80
CA GLY A 33 0.27 7.04 -1.61
C GLY A 33 -0.41 5.97 -0.77
N GLU A 34 0.27 5.40 0.24
CA GLU A 34 -0.34 4.42 1.16
C GLU A 34 -1.52 5.01 1.95
N ARG A 35 -1.44 6.28 2.34
CA ARG A 35 -2.55 6.97 3.03
C ARG A 35 -3.72 7.19 2.09
N GLU A 36 -3.45 7.67 0.87
CA GLU A 36 -4.47 7.86 -0.16
C GLU A 36 -5.20 6.55 -0.48
N ALA A 37 -4.45 5.48 -0.76
CA ALA A 37 -5.02 4.16 -1.01
C ALA A 37 -5.86 3.63 0.17
N SER A 38 -5.41 3.86 1.41
CA SER A 38 -6.17 3.49 2.61
C SER A 38 -7.47 4.28 2.74
N GLU A 39 -7.47 5.56 2.36
CA GLU A 39 -8.66 6.42 2.34
C GLU A 39 -9.63 6.02 1.24
N GLU A 40 -9.16 5.63 0.05
CA GLU A 40 -9.98 5.10 -1.03
C GLU A 40 -10.64 3.77 -0.62
N LEU A 41 -9.87 2.86 0.00
CA LEU A 41 -10.40 1.61 0.54
C LEU A 41 -11.48 1.87 1.60
N ALA A 42 -11.25 2.82 2.51
CA ALA A 42 -12.22 3.19 3.55
C ALA A 42 -13.49 3.82 2.97
N ARG A 43 -13.38 4.56 1.85
CA ARG A 43 -14.51 5.13 1.12
C ARG A 43 -15.22 4.11 0.23
N GLY A 44 -14.66 2.91 0.06
CA GLY A 44 -15.18 1.91 -0.86
C GLY A 44 -14.96 2.27 -2.33
N GLU A 45 -14.03 3.18 -2.60
CA GLU A 45 -13.61 3.60 -3.95
C GLU A 45 -12.61 2.59 -4.54
N VAL A 46 -12.94 1.30 -4.44
CA VAL A 46 -12.09 0.20 -4.90
C VAL A 46 -12.93 -0.81 -5.68
N THR A 47 -12.30 -1.51 -6.61
CA THR A 47 -12.91 -2.65 -7.32
C THR A 47 -12.40 -3.95 -6.71
N PHE A 48 -13.32 -4.84 -6.34
CA PHE A 48 -12.99 -6.19 -5.88
C PHE A 48 -13.10 -7.16 -7.05
N PHE A 49 -12.15 -8.09 -7.13
CA PHE A 49 -12.15 -9.20 -8.07
C PHE A 49 -12.14 -10.50 -7.28
N ALA A 50 -12.88 -11.51 -7.73
CA ALA A 50 -12.97 -12.79 -7.04
C ALA A 50 -11.69 -13.62 -7.20
N ASP A 51 -11.01 -13.44 -8.33
CA ASP A 51 -9.79 -14.15 -8.68
C ASP A 51 -8.90 -13.34 -9.64
N ALA A 52 -7.72 -13.89 -9.92
CA ALA A 52 -6.73 -13.24 -10.76
C ALA A 52 -7.17 -13.14 -12.23
N ASP A 53 -7.97 -14.08 -12.73
CA ASP A 53 -8.41 -14.10 -14.14
C ASP A 53 -9.33 -12.89 -14.40
N GLU A 54 -10.27 -12.64 -13.48
CA GLU A 54 -11.14 -11.48 -13.51
C GLU A 54 -10.37 -10.15 -13.44
N LEU A 55 -9.35 -10.08 -12.56
CA LEU A 55 -8.46 -8.92 -12.47
C LEU A 55 -7.70 -8.67 -13.79
N PHE A 56 -7.13 -9.71 -14.39
CA PHE A 56 -6.36 -9.56 -15.62
C PHE A 56 -7.25 -9.15 -16.79
N ALA A 57 -8.44 -9.74 -16.94
CA ALA A 57 -9.40 -9.35 -17.96
C ALA A 57 -9.77 -7.86 -17.87
N TYR A 58 -9.88 -7.31 -16.65
CA TYR A 58 -10.11 -5.89 -16.42
C TYR A 58 -8.92 -5.01 -16.83
N LEU A 59 -7.69 -5.39 -16.50
CA LEU A 59 -6.49 -4.57 -16.72
C LEU A 59 -5.98 -4.61 -18.17
N THR A 60 -6.08 -5.75 -18.84
CA THR A 60 -5.49 -5.95 -20.18
C THR A 60 -6.52 -5.88 -21.30
N GLY A 61 -7.81 -5.80 -20.95
CA GLY A 61 -8.89 -6.17 -21.86
C GLY A 61 -9.04 -7.69 -21.96
N PRO A 62 -10.10 -8.18 -22.63
CA PRO A 62 -10.36 -9.60 -22.76
C PRO A 62 -9.17 -10.30 -23.43
N ILE A 63 -8.74 -11.43 -22.86
CA ILE A 63 -7.78 -12.32 -23.51
C ILE A 63 -8.54 -12.95 -24.69
N GLU A 64 -8.24 -12.51 -25.91
CA GLU A 64 -8.72 -13.15 -27.12
C GLU A 64 -8.16 -14.59 -27.14
N GLU A 65 -9.05 -15.59 -27.23
CA GLU A 65 -8.72 -17.03 -27.25
C GLU A 65 -8.02 -17.46 -28.54
#